data_AF-A0A939IFW6-F1
#
_entry.id   AF-A0A939IFW6-F1
#
_cell.length_a   1.000
_cell.length_b   1.000
_cell.length_c   1.000
_cell.angle_alpha   90.00
_cell.angle_beta   90.00
_cell.angle_gamma   90.00
#
_symmetry.space_group_name_H-M   'P 1'
#
loop_
_entity.id
_entity.type
_entity.pdbx_description
1 polymer ?
#
loop_
_entity_poly.entity_id
_entity_poly.type
_entity_poly.pdbx_seq_one_letter_code
_entity_poly.pdbx_strand_id
1 'polypeptide(L)'
;MRWDMAVLRESLWDHEIEQRGIQQGLQQGARQQLIRVLRRRFGEIPHEVEVRFEGESVEKLESLMDSAIGVSSLDEFVKILFI
;
A
#
# COMPACT_ATOMS: atom_id res chain seq x y z
N MET A 1 -7.66 -41.50 16.42
CA MET A 1 -7.35 -40.92 15.11
C MET A 1 -6.42 -39.74 15.32
N ARG A 2 -5.13 -39.90 15.05
CA ARG A 2 -4.15 -38.82 15.08
C ARG A 2 -4.07 -38.30 13.66
N TRP A 3 -4.88 -37.30 13.36
CA TRP A 3 -4.70 -36.53 12.12
C TRP A 3 -3.30 -35.93 12.21
N ASP A 4 -2.38 -36.41 11.37
CA ASP A 4 -1.05 -35.81 11.30
C ASP A 4 -1.22 -34.38 10.83
N MET A 5 -0.98 -33.45 11.75
CA MET A 5 -0.96 -32.00 11.52
C MET A 5 0.05 -31.57 10.43
N ALA A 6 0.79 -32.51 9.84
CA ALA A 6 1.63 -32.31 8.67
C ALA A 6 0.82 -32.33 7.35
N VAL A 7 -0.16 -33.23 7.21
CA VAL A 7 -0.91 -33.43 5.96
C VAL A 7 -1.94 -32.31 5.71
N LEU A 8 -2.52 -31.73 6.77
CA LEU A 8 -3.42 -30.57 6.65
C LEU A 8 -2.66 -29.22 6.55
N ARG A 9 -1.35 -29.22 6.78
CA ARG A 9 -0.52 -28.01 6.87
C ARG A 9 0.08 -27.62 5.51
N GLU A 10 0.38 -28.59 4.65
CA GLU A 10 0.94 -28.39 3.30
C GLU A 10 -0.07 -27.88 2.25
N SER A 11 -1.32 -27.57 2.62
CA SER A 11 -2.36 -27.26 1.61
C SER A 11 -3.25 -26.05 1.90
N LEU A 12 -3.32 -25.55 3.14
CA LEU A 12 -4.11 -24.35 3.46
C LEU A 12 -3.24 -23.18 3.94
N TRP A 13 -2.22 -23.46 4.75
CA TRP A 13 -1.32 -22.45 5.27
C TRP A 13 -0.39 -21.88 4.20
N ASP A 14 0.04 -22.73 3.24
CA ASP A 14 0.89 -22.29 2.12
C ASP A 14 0.16 -21.26 1.25
N HIS A 15 -1.12 -21.51 0.94
CA HIS A 15 -1.94 -20.54 0.23
C HIS A 15 -2.18 -19.27 1.04
N GLU A 16 -2.42 -19.35 2.35
CA GLU A 16 -2.61 -18.16 3.18
C GLU A 16 -1.34 -17.29 3.25
N ILE A 17 -0.16 -17.91 3.38
CA ILE A 17 1.13 -17.20 3.41
C ILE A 17 1.41 -16.57 2.05
N GLU A 18 1.20 -17.31 0.96
CA GLU A 18 1.37 -16.79 -0.39
C GLU A 18 0.44 -15.60 -0.65
N GLN A 19 -0.84 -15.71 -0.31
CA GLN A 19 -1.82 -14.63 -0.46
C GLN A 19 -1.44 -13.41 0.39
N ARG A 20 -1.01 -13.60 1.64
CA ARG A 20 -0.51 -12.50 2.49
C ARG A 20 0.72 -11.84 1.88
N GLY A 21 1.66 -12.62 1.34
CA GLY A 21 2.85 -12.10 0.68
C GLY A 21 2.51 -11.27 -0.57
N ILE A 22 1.56 -11.74 -1.38
CA ILE A 22 1.06 -11.00 -2.55
C ILE A 22 0.40 -9.70 -2.10
N GLN A 23 -0.48 -9.73 -1.10
CA GLN A 23 -1.16 -8.53 -0.59
C GLN A 23 -0.16 -7.50 -0.04
N GLN A 24 0.84 -7.94 0.72
CA GLN A 24 1.91 -7.07 1.23
C GLN A 24 2.73 -6.48 0.08
N GLY A 25 3.08 -7.29 -0.93
CA GLY A 25 3.82 -6.84 -2.10
C GLY A 25 3.06 -5.79 -2.92
N LEU A 26 1.75 -5.98 -3.12
CA LEU A 26 0.88 -5.02 -3.79
C LEU A 26 0.80 -3.71 -3.00
N GLN A 27 0.60 -3.79 -1.69
CA GLN A 27 0.55 -2.62 -0.80
C GLN A 27 1.86 -1.81 -0.84
N GLN A 28 3.00 -2.50 -0.70
CA GLN A 28 4.32 -1.87 -0.76
C GLN A 28 4.58 -1.25 -2.14
N GLY A 29 4.21 -1.94 -3.22
CA GLY A 29 4.33 -1.45 -4.58
C GLY A 29 3.52 -0.18 -4.82
N ALA A 30 2.22 -0.20 -4.47
CA ALA A 30 1.33 0.95 -4.61
C ALA A 30 1.85 2.17 -3.83
N ARG A 31 2.30 1.96 -2.58
CA ARG A 31 2.91 3.00 -1.74
C ARG A 31 4.15 3.61 -2.39
N GLN A 32 5.07 2.77 -2.87
CA GLN A 32 6.30 3.23 -3.50
C GLN A 32 6.02 4.02 -4.78
N GLN A 33 5.05 3.59 -5.59
CA GLN A 33 4.66 4.34 -6.80
C GLN A 33 4.05 5.69 -6.43
N LEU A 34 3.17 5.75 -5.43
CA LEU A 34 2.55 7.00 -5.00
C LEU A 34 3.60 8.02 -4.52
N ILE A 35 4.53 7.58 -3.67
CA ILE A 35 5.66 8.41 -3.22
C ILE A 35 6.48 8.90 -4.41
N ARG A 36 6.78 8.02 -5.38
CA ARG A 36 7.53 8.38 -6.57
C ARG A 36 6.81 9.43 -7.41
N VAL A 37 5.50 9.30 -7.61
CA VAL A 37 4.69 10.27 -8.36
C VAL A 37 4.66 11.62 -7.65
N LEU A 38 4.36 11.63 -6.35
CA LEU A 38 4.36 12.86 -5.55
C LEU A 38 5.73 13.56 -5.62
N ARG A 39 6.82 12.80 -5.45
CA ARG A 39 8.17 13.37 -5.55
C ARG A 39 8.51 13.91 -6.93
N ARG A 40 8.02 13.26 -8.00
CA ARG A 40 8.22 13.71 -9.37
C ARG A 40 7.42 14.97 -9.71
N ARG A 41 6.22 15.13 -9.16
CA ARG A 41 5.36 16.29 -9.43
C ARG A 41 5.72 17.49 -8.55
N PHE A 42 6.03 17.24 -7.28
CA PHE A 42 6.11 18.29 -6.27
C PHE A 42 7.49 18.45 -5.62
N GLY A 43 8.46 17.58 -5.91
CA GLY A 43 9.80 17.64 -5.33
C GLY A 43 9.89 16.86 -4.02
N GLU A 44 10.58 17.39 -3.02
CA GLU A 44 10.64 16.72 -1.72
C GLU A 44 9.27 16.72 -1.04
N ILE A 45 8.89 15.58 -0.46
CA ILE A 45 7.64 15.45 0.31
C ILE A 45 7.96 15.31 1.80
N PRO A 46 7.14 15.87 2.70
CA PRO A 46 7.33 15.71 4.14
C PRO A 46 7.28 14.24 4.56
N HIS A 47 8.13 13.87 5.53
CA HIS A 47 8.16 12.51 6.05
C HIS A 47 6.81 12.05 6.62
N GLU A 48 6.04 12.97 7.22
CA GLU A 48 4.70 12.68 7.73
C GLU A 48 3.74 12.19 6.63
N VAL A 49 3.86 12.72 5.42
CA VAL A 49 3.07 12.27 4.25
C VAL A 49 3.46 10.84 3.86
N GLU A 50 4.75 10.49 3.92
CA GLU A 50 5.21 9.14 3.63
C GLU A 50 4.74 8.12 4.67
N VAL A 51 4.82 8.48 5.96
CA VAL A 51 4.40 7.63 7.08
C VAL A 51 2.88 7.41 7.05
N ARG A 52 2.12 8.42 6.60
CA ARG A 52 0.66 8.32 6.50
C ARG A 52 0.21 7.22 5.54
N PHE A 53 1.02 6.84 4.56
CA PHE A 53 0.72 5.75 3.63
C PHE A 53 1.04 4.36 4.17
N GLU A 54 1.69 4.25 5.33
CA GLU A 54 2.01 2.95 5.92
C GLU A 54 0.75 2.29 6.46
N GLY A 55 0.54 1.02 6.10
CA GLY A 55 -0.64 0.28 6.53
C GLY A 55 -1.91 0.60 5.74
N GLU A 56 -1.90 1.57 4.83
CA GLU A 56 -3.04 1.90 3.98
C GLU A 56 -3.35 0.79 2.98
N SER A 57 -4.63 0.59 2.65
CA SER A 57 -5.04 -0.43 1.69
C SER A 57 -4.59 -0.07 0.27
N VAL A 58 -4.45 -1.08 -0.59
CA VAL A 58 -4.07 -0.87 -2.00
C VAL A 58 -5.05 0.08 -2.69
N GLU A 59 -6.35 -0.11 -2.46
CA GLU A 59 -7.42 0.68 -3.05
C GLU A 59 -7.34 2.16 -2.61
N LYS A 60 -7.02 2.41 -1.33
CA LYS A 60 -6.84 3.77 -0.84
C LYS A 60 -5.60 4.42 -1.47
N LEU A 61 -4.49 3.68 -1.59
CA LEU A 61 -3.27 4.15 -2.24
C LEU A 61 -3.49 4.46 -3.72
N GLU A 62 -4.28 3.65 -4.43
CA GLU A 62 -4.68 3.90 -5.83
C GLU A 62 -5.58 5.13 -5.96
N SER A 63 -6.58 5.30 -5.09
CA SER A 63 -7.41 6.52 -5.07
C SER A 63 -6.58 7.78 -4.77
N LEU A 64 -5.58 7.67 -3.90
CA LEU A 64 -4.62 8.74 -3.65
C LEU A 64 -3.73 8.99 -4.88
N MET A 65 -3.40 7.97 -5.68
CA MET A 65 -2.68 8.16 -6.94
C MET A 65 -3.48 9.04 -7.91
N ASP A 66 -4.77 8.73 -8.11
CA ASP A 66 -5.63 9.53 -8.99
C ASP A 66 -5.71 10.99 -8.52
N SER A 67 -5.86 11.18 -7.21
CA SER A 67 -5.85 12.51 -6.57
C SER A 67 -4.49 13.21 -6.77
N ALA A 68 -3.40 12.48 -6.61
CA ALA A 68 -2.03 12.96 -6.77
C ALA A 68 -1.69 13.34 -8.19
N ILE A 69 -2.46 12.94 -9.20
CA ILE A 69 -2.31 13.39 -10.60
C ILE A 69 -3.19 14.61 -10.86
N GLY A 70 -4.37 14.69 -10.24
CA GLY A 70 -5.36 15.75 -10.47
C GLY A 70 -5.09 17.07 -9.76
N VAL A 71 -4.46 17.06 -8.58
CA VAL A 71 -4.18 18.28 -7.81
C VAL A 71 -3.02 19.10 -8.39
N SER A 72 -3.01 20.41 -8.16
CA SER A 72 -2.00 21.31 -8.71
C SER A 72 -0.82 21.56 -7.77
N SER A 73 -0.93 21.17 -6.49
CA SER A 73 0.10 21.37 -5.48
C SER A 73 0.12 20.25 -4.44
N LEU A 74 1.24 20.15 -3.71
CA LEU A 74 1.35 19.24 -2.58
C LEU A 74 0.40 19.64 -1.44
N ASP A 75 0.17 20.93 -1.20
CA ASP A 75 -0.75 21.39 -0.15
C ASP A 75 -2.20 20.97 -0.42
N GLU A 76 -2.64 21.02 -1.68
CA GLU A 76 -3.95 20.49 -2.08
C GLU A 76 -4.04 18.98 -1.86
N PHE A 77 -2.98 18.24 -2.22
CA PHE A 77 -2.92 16.81 -1.97
C PHE A 77 -2.99 16.47 -0.47
N VAL A 78 -2.21 17.18 0.35
CA VAL A 78 -2.17 17.00 1.81
C VAL A 78 -3.54 17.25 2.43
N LYS A 79 -4.30 18.25 1.96
CA LYS A 79 -5.68 18.44 2.41
C LYS A 79 -6.54 17.20 2.17
N ILE A 80 -6.46 16.58 0.98
CA ILE A 80 -7.21 15.35 0.68
C ILE A 80 -6.77 14.18 1.57
N LEU A 81 -5.48 14.11 1.90
CA LEU A 81 -4.89 13.03 2.69
C LEU A 81 -5.35 13.02 4.16
N PHE A 82 -5.63 14.19 4.73
CA PHE A 82 -6.01 14.38 6.14
C PHE A 82 -7.50 14.74 6.34
N ILE A 83 -8.33 14.57 5.31
CA ILE A 83 -9.81 14.56 5.42
C ILE A 83 -10.28 13.14 5.73
#